data_AF-A0A7C5N3N9-F1
#
_entry.id   AF-A0A7C5N3N9-F1
#
_cell.length_a   1.000
_cell.length_b   1.000
_cell.length_c   1.000
_cell.angle_alpha   90.00
_cell.angle_beta   90.00
_cell.angle_gamma   90.00
#
_symmetry.space_group_name_H-M   'P 1'
#
loop_
_entity.id
_entity.type
_entity.pdbx_description
1 polymer ?
#
loop_
_entity_poly.entity_id
_entity_poly.type
_entity_poly.pdbx_seq_one_letter_code
_entity_poly.pdbx_strand_id
1 'polypeptide(L)'
;MGTLVSAQGGREERAEIDPYTEGAAEAMAALGESSFGPFQWNGATTTDGVEEALGGVPILWVETKHFRIGSTLEGMGWPTERGDKKALRAELAALAKRLKAIPKKPKRIDPWLRLHLFATRLEGLYTDFETTFGLSDDEFPSAKGADPYLGKGAYLGLESRFRVILFEKGSSLARYTKLYCEGESENSYRYYDRGLGGFFFGVALDSLEGDYASDRGLTYALYFGVAQCLVNGFRGYDHKTPVWALQGIPRWFARRFEPRFLHYTTRPGEAVRRSEKDARWPQKVRARVEHDFFPKMAEIIAWGDVAKMGL
;
A
#
# COMPACT_ATOMS: atom_id res chain seq x y z
N MET A 1 -5.31 46.25 -15.04
CA MET A 1 -4.66 45.35 -14.06
C MET A 1 -5.37 44.02 -14.15
N GLY A 2 -4.75 43.05 -14.83
CA GLY A 2 -5.33 41.73 -15.07
C GLY A 2 -5.24 40.88 -13.81
N THR A 3 -6.38 40.36 -13.39
CA THR A 3 -6.53 39.43 -12.28
C THR A 3 -5.80 38.13 -12.63
N LEU A 4 -4.75 37.80 -11.88
CA LEU A 4 -4.13 36.48 -11.90
C LEU A 4 -5.15 35.48 -11.36
N VAL A 5 -5.76 34.72 -12.26
CA VAL A 5 -6.53 33.52 -11.93
C VAL A 5 -5.54 32.49 -11.42
N SER A 6 -5.57 32.19 -10.11
CA SER A 6 -4.79 31.09 -9.55
C SER A 6 -5.33 29.78 -10.11
N ALA A 7 -4.49 29.06 -10.85
CA ALA A 7 -4.78 27.74 -11.37
C ALA A 7 -4.61 26.68 -10.26
N GLN A 8 -5.52 26.67 -9.29
CA GLN A 8 -5.73 25.52 -8.42
C GLN A 8 -7.24 25.35 -8.25
N GLY A 9 -7.80 24.33 -8.91
CA GLY A 9 -9.17 23.89 -8.59
C GLY A 9 -9.26 23.66 -7.09
N GLY A 10 -10.28 24.24 -6.46
CA GLY A 10 -10.40 24.30 -5.00
C GLY A 10 -10.30 22.92 -4.37
N ARG A 11 -9.22 22.68 -3.62
CA ARG A 11 -9.08 21.49 -2.78
C ARG A 11 -10.07 21.56 -1.63
N GLU A 12 -10.66 20.43 -1.27
CA GLU A 12 -11.48 20.31 -0.05
C GLU A 12 -10.64 20.69 1.17
N GLU A 13 -11.19 21.56 2.03
CA GLU A 13 -10.56 21.95 3.30
C GLU A 13 -10.42 20.71 4.20
N ARG A 14 -9.19 20.40 4.61
CA ARG A 14 -8.89 19.25 5.47
C ARG A 14 -8.72 19.74 6.89
N ALA A 15 -9.37 19.06 7.83
CA ALA A 15 -9.09 19.27 9.24
C ALA A 15 -7.61 18.90 9.49
N GLU A 16 -6.85 19.85 10.03
CA GLU A 16 -5.44 19.64 10.39
C GLU A 16 -5.31 18.61 11.54
N ILE A 17 -6.28 18.64 12.46
CA ILE A 17 -6.39 17.70 13.57
C ILE A 17 -7.40 16.61 13.21
N ASP A 18 -7.06 15.35 13.51
CA ASP A 18 -7.98 14.22 13.35
C ASP A 18 -9.25 14.41 14.19
N PRO A 19 -10.45 14.53 13.57
CA PRO A 19 -11.70 14.74 14.29
C PRO A 19 -12.19 13.50 15.05
N TYR A 20 -11.57 12.32 14.88
CA TYR A 20 -12.00 11.08 15.51
C TYR A 20 -11.23 10.77 16.79
N THR A 21 -9.91 10.96 16.78
CA THR A 21 -9.07 10.75 17.95
C THR A 21 -8.76 12.05 18.69
N GLU A 22 -8.89 13.21 18.04
CA GLU A 22 -8.49 14.52 18.56
C GLU A 22 -7.03 14.55 19.04
N GLY A 23 -6.18 13.65 18.52
CA GLY A 23 -4.80 13.46 18.97
C GLY A 23 -4.65 12.79 20.34
N ALA A 24 -5.74 12.27 20.92
CA ALA A 24 -5.69 11.57 22.20
C ALA A 24 -4.99 10.21 22.07
N ALA A 25 -3.92 10.00 22.84
CA ALA A 25 -3.08 8.81 22.76
C ALA A 25 -3.86 7.49 22.91
N GLU A 26 -4.86 7.43 23.79
CA GLU A 26 -5.70 6.24 23.96
C GLU A 26 -6.57 5.95 22.73
N ALA A 27 -7.10 7.00 22.09
CA ALA A 27 -7.93 6.86 20.89
C ALA A 27 -7.09 6.43 19.68
N MET A 28 -5.89 6.99 19.52
CA MET A 28 -4.93 6.58 18.50
C MET A 28 -4.49 5.12 18.71
N ALA A 29 -4.14 4.76 19.94
CA ALA A 29 -3.78 3.38 20.29
C ALA A 29 -4.93 2.40 20.02
N ALA A 30 -6.18 2.80 20.24
CA ALA A 30 -7.35 1.99 19.89
C ALA A 30 -7.43 1.70 18.38
N LEU A 31 -6.99 2.62 17.53
CA LEU A 31 -6.87 2.45 16.08
C LEU A 31 -5.57 1.76 15.64
N GLY A 32 -4.62 1.54 16.56
CA GLY A 32 -3.32 0.91 16.27
C GLY A 32 -2.29 1.90 15.74
N GLU A 33 -2.47 3.17 16.08
CA GLU A 33 -1.70 4.31 15.59
C GLU A 33 -0.84 4.87 16.74
N SER A 34 0.38 5.33 16.41
CA SER A 34 1.36 5.82 17.38
C SER A 34 1.66 7.33 17.29
N SER A 35 1.49 7.94 16.12
CA SER A 35 1.76 9.38 15.91
C SER A 35 1.10 9.90 14.62
N PHE A 36 0.72 11.19 14.58
CA PHE A 36 0.30 11.89 13.35
C PHE A 36 1.39 12.82 12.78
N GLY A 37 2.61 12.73 13.31
CA GLY A 37 3.71 13.61 12.92
C GLY A 37 3.90 14.82 13.85
N PRO A 38 5.00 15.56 13.68
CA PRO A 38 6.07 15.27 12.72
C PRO A 38 6.92 14.06 13.13
N PHE A 39 7.36 13.27 12.15
CA PHE A 39 8.35 12.20 12.36
C PHE A 39 9.31 12.08 11.18
N GLN A 40 10.41 11.35 11.38
CA GLN A 40 11.42 11.12 10.34
C GLN A 40 10.80 10.37 9.16
N TRP A 41 10.95 10.89 7.94
CA TRP A 41 10.36 10.30 6.74
C TRP A 41 11.41 9.67 5.82
N ASN A 42 12.45 10.42 5.41
CA ASN A 42 13.50 9.95 4.51
C ASN A 42 14.85 10.58 4.87
N GLY A 43 15.84 9.76 5.23
CA GLY A 43 17.14 10.27 5.69
C GLY A 43 16.97 11.30 6.81
N ALA A 44 17.41 12.54 6.56
CA ALA A 44 17.31 13.66 7.53
C ALA A 44 15.99 14.46 7.45
N THR A 45 15.07 14.14 6.53
CA THR A 45 13.85 14.91 6.29
C THR A 45 12.68 14.37 7.13
N THR A 46 11.94 15.30 7.76
CA THR A 46 10.68 15.02 8.47
C THR A 46 9.47 15.13 7.54
N THR A 47 8.30 14.67 7.98
CA THR A 47 7.03 14.81 7.27
C THR A 47 6.72 16.26 6.85
N ASP A 48 6.98 17.24 7.71
CA ASP A 48 6.74 18.66 7.39
C ASP A 48 7.67 19.14 6.27
N GLY A 49 8.92 18.66 6.27
CA GLY A 49 9.87 18.94 5.19
C GLY A 49 9.45 18.32 3.85
N VAL A 50 8.73 17.20 3.87
CA VAL A 50 8.13 16.63 2.65
C VAL A 50 7.02 17.53 2.13
N GLU A 51 6.15 18.05 3.00
CA GLU A 51 5.08 18.96 2.59
C GLU A 51 5.61 20.25 1.98
N GLU A 52 6.63 20.85 2.63
CA GLU A 52 7.31 22.05 2.12
C GLU A 52 7.93 21.80 0.74
N ALA A 53 8.69 20.71 0.59
CA ALA A 53 9.34 20.37 -0.68
C ALA A 53 8.36 20.05 -1.81
N LEU A 54 7.15 19.58 -1.47
CA LEU A 54 6.08 19.35 -2.45
C LEU A 54 5.30 20.63 -2.78
N GLY A 55 5.66 21.78 -2.22
CA GLY A 55 5.04 23.07 -2.46
C GLY A 55 3.88 23.36 -1.53
N GLY A 56 3.98 22.95 -0.26
CA GLY A 56 2.96 23.16 0.76
C GLY A 56 1.70 22.34 0.53
N VAL A 57 1.83 21.13 -0.04
CA VAL A 57 0.68 20.24 -0.23
C VAL A 57 0.35 19.60 1.12
N PRO A 58 -0.84 19.83 1.69
CA PRO A 58 -1.19 19.25 2.99
C PRO A 58 -1.29 17.73 2.86
N ILE A 59 -0.47 17.02 3.64
CA ILE A 59 -0.46 15.56 3.72
C ILE A 59 -0.94 15.17 5.11
N LEU A 60 -1.94 14.29 5.18
CA LEU A 60 -2.30 13.67 6.44
C LEU A 60 -1.34 12.51 6.72
N TRP A 61 -0.74 12.49 7.91
CA TRP A 61 0.24 11.50 8.30
C TRP A 61 -0.27 10.62 9.42
N VAL A 62 0.09 9.34 9.39
CA VAL A 62 -0.09 8.42 10.51
C VAL A 62 1.05 7.41 10.57
N GLU A 63 1.55 7.17 11.77
CA GLU A 63 2.44 6.05 12.08
C GLU A 63 1.65 4.95 12.78
N THR A 64 1.92 3.71 12.37
CA THR A 64 1.34 2.47 12.91
C THR A 64 2.49 1.56 13.34
N LYS A 65 2.20 0.33 13.78
CA LYS A 65 3.24 -0.62 14.21
C LYS A 65 4.27 -0.84 13.09
N HIS A 66 3.82 -1.10 11.85
CA HIS A 66 4.68 -1.49 10.74
C HIS A 66 4.84 -0.43 9.66
N PHE A 67 3.96 0.58 9.62
CA PHE A 67 3.91 1.56 8.54
C PHE A 67 4.01 3.01 9.00
N ARG A 68 4.63 3.84 8.16
CA ARG A 68 4.46 5.30 8.12
C ARG A 68 3.69 5.63 6.86
N ILE A 69 2.57 6.32 7.00
CA ILE A 69 1.59 6.51 5.92
C ILE A 69 1.31 8.00 5.75
N GLY A 70 1.43 8.48 4.51
CA GLY A 70 0.96 9.79 4.10
C GLY A 70 -0.23 9.69 3.15
N SER A 71 -1.16 10.62 3.22
CA SER A 71 -2.26 10.69 2.28
C SER A 71 -2.59 12.12 1.86
N THR A 72 -2.67 12.33 0.55
CA THR A 72 -3.31 13.52 -0.01
C THR A 72 -4.67 13.24 -0.60
N LEU A 73 -5.30 12.12 -0.24
CA LEU A 73 -6.59 11.72 -0.77
C LEU A 73 -7.71 12.68 -0.32
N GLU A 74 -8.63 13.02 -1.22
CA GLU A 74 -9.80 13.86 -0.93
C GLU A 74 -10.93 13.06 -0.26
N GLY A 75 -12.01 13.69 0.19
CA GLY A 75 -13.18 12.93 0.63
C GLY A 75 -13.82 12.16 -0.53
N MET A 76 -14.51 11.06 -0.24
CA MET A 76 -15.24 10.29 -1.25
C MET A 76 -16.69 10.03 -0.84
N GLY A 77 -17.58 9.91 -1.84
CA GLY A 77 -18.93 9.39 -1.64
C GLY A 77 -18.92 7.89 -1.35
N TRP A 78 -20.10 7.32 -1.05
CA TRP A 78 -20.22 5.87 -0.96
C TRP A 78 -20.06 5.21 -2.33
N PRO A 79 -19.45 4.00 -2.41
CA PRO A 79 -19.44 3.21 -3.62
C PRO A 79 -20.87 2.94 -4.13
N THR A 80 -21.02 2.91 -5.45
CA THR A 80 -22.28 2.61 -6.13
C THR A 80 -22.61 1.11 -6.10
N GLU A 81 -21.58 0.28 -6.27
CA GLU A 81 -21.69 -1.18 -6.29
C GLU A 81 -22.11 -1.75 -4.93
N ARG A 82 -23.13 -2.63 -4.94
CA ARG A 82 -23.70 -3.20 -3.71
C ARG A 82 -22.67 -3.99 -2.89
N GLY A 83 -21.80 -4.73 -3.57
CA GLY A 83 -20.72 -5.50 -2.95
C GLY A 83 -19.73 -4.59 -2.23
N ASP A 84 -19.28 -3.54 -2.91
CA ASP A 84 -18.29 -2.60 -2.40
C ASP A 84 -18.85 -1.79 -1.22
N LYS A 85 -20.11 -1.37 -1.32
CA LYS A 85 -20.83 -0.71 -0.22
C LYS A 85 -20.95 -1.61 1.02
N LYS A 86 -21.19 -2.92 0.83
CA LYS A 86 -21.25 -3.89 1.93
C LYS A 86 -19.86 -4.07 2.57
N ALA A 87 -18.80 -4.17 1.77
CA ALA A 87 -17.42 -4.30 2.24
C ALA A 87 -16.99 -3.07 3.05
N LEU A 88 -17.16 -1.86 2.50
CA LEU A 88 -16.83 -0.61 3.19
C LEU A 88 -17.60 -0.45 4.51
N ARG A 89 -18.89 -0.81 4.53
CA ARG A 89 -19.68 -0.79 5.77
C ARG A 89 -19.14 -1.76 6.82
N ALA A 90 -18.62 -2.93 6.42
CA ALA A 90 -18.03 -3.88 7.35
C ALA A 90 -16.73 -3.34 7.95
N GLU A 91 -15.88 -2.71 7.14
CA GLU A 91 -14.64 -2.06 7.60
C GLU A 91 -14.93 -0.91 8.56
N LEU A 92 -15.87 -0.02 8.21
CA LEU A 92 -16.30 1.07 9.11
C LEU A 92 -16.92 0.55 10.40
N ALA A 93 -17.68 -0.54 10.35
CA ALA A 93 -18.22 -1.17 11.54
C ALA A 93 -17.13 -1.80 12.42
N ALA A 94 -16.04 -2.30 11.83
CA ALA A 94 -14.88 -2.80 12.56
C ALA A 94 -14.11 -1.65 13.23
N LEU A 95 -13.86 -0.54 12.52
CA LEU A 95 -13.27 0.67 13.08
C LEU A 95 -14.10 1.24 14.23
N ALA A 96 -15.42 1.37 14.04
CA ALA A 96 -16.33 1.89 15.06
C ALA A 96 -16.45 1.00 16.32
N LYS A 97 -16.04 -0.28 16.25
CA LYS A 97 -15.93 -1.14 17.44
C LYS A 97 -14.68 -0.81 18.26
N ARG A 98 -13.61 -0.37 17.61
CA ARG A 98 -12.35 0.03 18.24
C ARG A 98 -12.45 1.43 18.83
N LEU A 99 -13.05 2.36 18.07
CA LEU A 99 -13.24 3.75 18.48
C LEU A 99 -14.68 4.19 18.22
N LYS A 100 -15.45 4.44 19.29
CA LYS A 100 -16.89 4.76 19.21
C LYS A 100 -17.20 6.09 18.49
N ALA A 101 -16.22 7.01 18.44
CA ALA A 101 -16.36 8.27 17.72
C ALA A 101 -16.52 8.08 16.20
N ILE A 102 -16.02 6.97 15.65
CA ILE A 102 -16.12 6.69 14.22
C ILE A 102 -17.56 6.34 13.85
N PRO A 103 -18.18 7.06 12.90
CA PRO A 103 -19.52 6.78 12.44
C PRO A 103 -19.57 5.47 11.65
N LYS A 104 -20.56 4.63 11.94
CA LYS A 104 -20.79 3.36 11.19
C LYS A 104 -21.37 3.59 9.79
N LYS A 105 -22.00 4.75 9.56
CA LYS A 105 -22.65 5.14 8.31
C LYS A 105 -22.53 6.66 8.10
N PRO A 106 -21.31 7.19 7.91
CA PRO A 106 -21.11 8.61 7.60
C PRO A 106 -21.80 8.96 6.27
N LYS A 107 -22.09 10.25 6.05
CA LYS A 107 -22.66 10.73 4.77
C LYS A 107 -21.63 10.64 3.63
N ARG A 108 -20.37 10.97 3.92
CA ARG A 108 -19.20 10.98 3.05
C ARG A 108 -18.03 10.37 3.84
N ILE A 109 -17.09 9.71 3.16
CA ILE A 109 -15.84 9.28 3.80
C ILE A 109 -14.87 10.44 3.65
N ASP A 110 -14.63 11.17 4.73
CA ASP A 110 -13.67 12.28 4.73
C ASP A 110 -12.21 11.78 4.64
N PRO A 111 -11.24 12.67 4.38
CA PRO A 111 -9.83 12.30 4.25
C PRO A 111 -9.23 11.55 5.45
N TRP A 112 -9.55 11.94 6.69
CA TRP A 112 -9.05 11.24 7.89
C TRP A 112 -9.62 9.83 7.98
N LEU A 113 -10.93 9.68 7.75
CA LEU A 113 -11.55 8.36 7.75
C LEU A 113 -11.00 7.46 6.63
N ARG A 114 -10.68 8.02 5.44
CA ARG A 114 -9.97 7.28 4.39
C ARG A 114 -8.58 6.84 4.87
N LEU A 115 -7.82 7.71 5.52
CA LEU A 115 -6.49 7.40 6.05
C LEU A 115 -6.54 6.24 7.07
N HIS A 116 -7.44 6.28 8.05
CA HIS A 116 -7.60 5.21 9.04
C HIS A 116 -7.99 3.86 8.41
N LEU A 117 -8.86 3.89 7.38
CA LEU A 117 -9.21 2.69 6.61
C LEU A 117 -7.98 2.11 5.92
N PHE A 118 -7.17 2.94 5.27
CA PHE A 118 -5.95 2.48 4.60
C PHE A 118 -4.89 1.99 5.58
N ALA A 119 -4.72 2.64 6.73
CA ALA A 119 -3.84 2.18 7.81
C ALA A 119 -4.25 0.79 8.31
N THR A 120 -5.54 0.59 8.58
CA THR A 120 -6.07 -0.71 9.00
C THR A 120 -5.88 -1.79 7.94
N ARG A 121 -6.07 -1.45 6.66
CA ARG A 121 -5.86 -2.38 5.54
C ARG A 121 -4.39 -2.79 5.39
N LEU A 122 -3.45 -1.87 5.60
CA LEU A 122 -2.02 -2.13 5.53
C LEU A 122 -1.55 -3.05 6.66
N GLU A 123 -1.96 -2.75 7.89
CA GLU A 123 -1.68 -3.61 9.05
C GLU A 123 -2.32 -5.00 8.89
N GLY A 124 -3.54 -5.06 8.33
CA GLY A 124 -4.19 -6.32 7.97
C GLY A 124 -3.43 -7.10 6.90
N LEU A 125 -2.89 -6.43 5.89
CA LEU A 125 -2.06 -7.06 4.85
C LEU A 125 -0.75 -7.60 5.42
N TYR A 126 -0.07 -6.84 6.28
CA TYR A 126 1.15 -7.28 6.96
C TYR A 126 0.88 -8.51 7.82
N THR A 127 -0.19 -8.48 8.63
CA THR A 127 -0.62 -9.63 9.46
C THR A 127 -0.95 -10.87 8.61
N ASP A 128 -1.69 -10.71 7.51
CA ASP A 128 -2.02 -11.81 6.58
C ASP A 128 -0.75 -12.34 5.90
N PHE A 129 0.23 -11.47 5.60
CA PHE A 129 1.53 -11.87 5.07
C PHE A 129 2.29 -12.73 6.06
N GLU A 130 2.50 -12.27 7.29
CA GLU A 130 3.19 -13.04 8.32
C GLU A 130 2.50 -14.38 8.57
N THR A 131 1.19 -14.37 8.79
CA THR A 131 0.40 -15.59 9.03
C THR A 131 0.51 -16.57 7.86
N THR A 132 0.47 -16.09 6.62
CA THR A 132 0.54 -16.94 5.41
C THR A 132 1.89 -17.66 5.32
N PHE A 133 2.98 -17.01 5.75
CA PHE A 133 4.32 -17.56 5.68
C PHE A 133 4.80 -18.18 7.01
N GLY A 134 3.94 -18.24 8.02
CA GLY A 134 4.28 -18.78 9.34
C GLY A 134 5.34 -17.94 10.06
N LEU A 135 5.31 -16.63 9.85
CA LEU A 135 6.20 -15.65 10.48
C LEU A 135 5.51 -14.98 11.67
N SER A 136 6.32 -14.39 12.54
CA SER A 136 5.90 -13.51 13.64
C SER A 136 6.91 -12.39 13.83
N ASP A 137 6.43 -11.20 14.19
CA ASP A 137 7.28 -10.04 14.50
C ASP A 137 8.38 -10.35 15.53
N ASP A 138 8.09 -11.20 16.52
CA ASP A 138 9.04 -11.57 17.58
C ASP A 138 10.24 -12.38 17.07
N GLU A 139 10.14 -12.97 15.87
CA GLU A 139 11.24 -13.69 15.23
C GLU A 139 12.28 -12.73 14.62
N PHE A 140 11.88 -11.50 14.27
CA PHE A 140 12.77 -10.54 13.63
C PHE A 140 13.58 -9.80 14.68
N PRO A 141 14.90 -10.05 14.76
CA PRO A 141 15.69 -9.50 15.83
C PRO A 141 15.82 -7.98 15.66
N SER A 142 15.78 -7.26 16.78
CA SER A 142 16.13 -5.84 16.81
C SER A 142 17.65 -5.61 16.66
N ALA A 143 18.47 -6.67 16.66
CA ALA A 143 19.92 -6.63 16.64
C ALA A 143 20.57 -7.74 15.79
N LYS A 144 21.75 -7.48 15.24
CA LYS A 144 22.52 -8.40 14.36
C LYS A 144 22.89 -9.71 15.08
N GLY A 145 22.76 -10.85 14.37
CA GLY A 145 23.39 -12.12 14.77
C GLY A 145 22.48 -13.34 14.97
N ALA A 146 21.20 -13.27 14.58
CA ALA A 146 20.31 -14.44 14.63
C ALA A 146 20.73 -15.54 13.63
N ASP A 147 20.58 -16.80 14.02
CA ASP A 147 20.69 -17.98 13.16
C ASP A 147 19.35 -18.75 13.17
N PRO A 148 18.62 -18.87 12.05
CA PRO A 148 18.95 -18.32 10.73
C PRO A 148 18.94 -16.78 10.72
N TYR A 149 19.71 -16.17 9.81
CA TYR A 149 19.70 -14.73 9.63
C TYR A 149 18.33 -14.26 9.12
N LEU A 150 17.67 -13.40 9.90
CA LEU A 150 16.34 -12.84 9.61
C LEU A 150 16.36 -11.35 9.24
N GLY A 151 17.54 -10.77 9.00
CA GLY A 151 17.68 -9.35 8.65
C GLY A 151 18.29 -8.51 9.76
N LYS A 152 18.24 -7.18 9.60
CA LYS A 152 18.89 -6.19 10.48
C LYS A 152 17.92 -5.49 11.44
N GLY A 153 16.61 -5.63 11.27
CA GLY A 153 15.64 -4.99 12.14
C GLY A 153 14.27 -5.66 12.14
N ALA A 154 13.37 -5.09 12.94
CA ALA A 154 12.09 -5.69 13.32
C ALA A 154 11.03 -5.73 12.21
N TYR A 155 11.24 -5.08 11.07
CA TYR A 155 10.21 -4.93 10.04
C TYR A 155 10.46 -5.92 8.90
N LEU A 156 10.15 -7.20 9.13
CA LEU A 156 10.52 -8.32 8.26
C LEU A 156 12.02 -8.41 7.93
N GLY A 157 12.88 -7.90 8.81
CA GLY A 157 14.33 -7.85 8.61
C GLY A 157 14.86 -6.49 8.15
N LEU A 158 13.99 -5.49 7.97
CA LEU A 158 14.35 -4.11 7.65
C LEU A 158 14.55 -3.28 8.93
N GLU A 159 15.38 -2.24 8.81
CA GLU A 159 15.76 -1.36 9.93
C GLU A 159 14.67 -0.30 10.23
N SER A 160 13.83 0.01 9.25
CA SER A 160 12.75 0.99 9.39
C SER A 160 11.40 0.47 8.88
N ARG A 161 10.33 1.10 9.39
CA ARG A 161 8.95 0.86 8.98
C ARG A 161 8.80 1.04 7.47
N PHE A 162 7.85 0.31 6.90
CA PHE A 162 7.46 0.50 5.51
C PHE A 162 6.80 1.87 5.36
N ARG A 163 7.20 2.61 4.33
CA ARG A 163 6.63 3.92 4.03
C ARG A 163 5.65 3.81 2.89
N VAL A 164 4.48 4.42 3.05
CA VAL A 164 3.44 4.45 2.04
C VAL A 164 2.96 5.88 1.85
N ILE A 165 2.84 6.36 0.61
CA ILE A 165 2.08 7.59 0.34
C ILE A 165 1.01 7.34 -0.71
N LEU A 166 -0.22 7.75 -0.38
CA LEU A 166 -1.37 7.74 -1.26
C LEU A 166 -1.62 9.18 -1.75
N PHE A 167 -1.32 9.46 -3.02
CA PHE A 167 -1.59 10.76 -3.60
C PHE A 167 -2.96 10.81 -4.28
N GLU A 168 -3.64 11.96 -4.23
CA GLU A 168 -4.77 12.21 -5.13
C GLU A 168 -4.29 12.39 -6.58
N LYS A 169 -3.12 13.05 -6.76
CA LYS A 169 -2.58 13.47 -8.05
C LYS A 169 -1.24 12.81 -8.40
N GLY A 170 -1.13 12.26 -9.61
CA GLY A 170 0.06 11.64 -10.18
C GLY A 170 1.22 12.61 -10.29
N SER A 171 0.94 13.89 -10.57
CA SER A 171 1.95 14.95 -10.58
C SER A 171 2.59 15.19 -9.21
N SER A 172 1.85 14.96 -8.10
CA SER A 172 2.43 15.02 -6.75
C SER A 172 3.33 13.82 -6.49
N LEU A 173 2.97 12.64 -6.99
CA LEU A 173 3.82 11.46 -6.92
C LEU A 173 5.09 11.59 -7.79
N ALA A 174 4.98 12.15 -8.99
CA ALA A 174 6.12 12.40 -9.86
C ALA A 174 7.11 13.38 -9.22
N ARG A 175 6.59 14.45 -8.60
CA ARG A 175 7.41 15.40 -7.84
C ARG A 175 8.09 14.73 -6.64
N TYR A 176 7.33 13.96 -5.85
CA TYR A 176 7.87 13.26 -4.69
C TYR A 176 8.97 12.27 -5.09
N THR A 177 8.71 11.42 -6.09
CA THR A 177 9.67 10.42 -6.55
C THR A 177 10.91 11.08 -7.11
N LYS A 178 10.78 12.17 -7.86
CA LYS A 178 11.92 12.93 -8.39
C LYS A 178 12.82 13.52 -7.30
N LEU A 179 12.24 13.97 -6.19
CA LEU A 179 12.97 14.62 -5.10
C LEU A 179 13.61 13.62 -4.13
N TYR A 180 12.91 12.53 -3.83
CA TYR A 180 13.26 11.63 -2.72
C TYR A 180 13.56 10.20 -3.14
N CYS A 181 13.41 9.89 -4.43
CA CYS A 181 13.73 8.61 -5.01
C CYS A 181 14.65 8.81 -6.23
N GLU A 182 15.13 7.71 -6.81
CA GLU A 182 16.04 7.72 -7.96
C GLU A 182 15.29 7.74 -9.30
N GLY A 183 14.09 8.34 -9.37
CA GLY A 183 13.30 8.38 -10.60
C GLY A 183 12.07 9.27 -10.53
N GLU A 184 11.38 9.46 -11.66
CA GLU A 184 10.17 10.27 -11.76
C GLU A 184 9.04 9.40 -12.29
N SER A 185 7.94 9.29 -11.54
CA SER A 185 6.78 8.49 -11.95
C SER A 185 5.47 9.07 -11.46
N GLU A 186 4.50 9.18 -12.36
CA GLU A 186 3.10 9.52 -12.04
C GLU A 186 2.27 8.29 -11.64
N ASN A 187 2.78 7.10 -11.93
CA ASN A 187 2.19 5.80 -11.60
C ASN A 187 2.73 5.28 -10.27
N SER A 188 2.22 4.12 -9.82
CA SER A 188 2.74 3.49 -8.61
C SER A 188 4.26 3.26 -8.66
N TYR A 189 4.97 3.61 -7.59
CA TYR A 189 6.43 3.57 -7.53
C TYR A 189 6.90 2.84 -6.25
N ARG A 190 7.96 2.03 -6.38
CA ARG A 190 8.61 1.35 -5.26
C ARG A 190 10.07 1.78 -5.19
N TYR A 191 10.55 2.05 -3.98
CA TYR A 191 11.92 2.48 -3.76
C TYR A 191 12.47 1.88 -2.47
N TYR A 192 13.72 1.42 -2.51
CA TYR A 192 14.44 1.01 -1.30
C TYR A 192 15.42 2.11 -0.91
N ASP A 193 15.22 2.67 0.27
CA ASP A 193 16.08 3.73 0.80
C ASP A 193 17.20 3.10 1.61
N ARG A 194 18.41 3.11 1.04
CA ARG A 194 19.60 2.56 1.70
C ARG A 194 20.01 3.33 2.94
N GLY A 195 19.65 4.61 3.06
CA GLY A 195 19.98 5.43 4.22
C GLY A 195 19.13 5.07 5.44
N LEU A 196 17.86 4.72 5.23
CA LEU A 196 16.95 4.27 6.29
C LEU A 196 16.82 2.76 6.43
N GLY A 197 17.32 1.98 5.46
CA GLY A 197 17.18 0.53 5.45
C GLY A 197 15.72 0.06 5.37
N GLY A 198 14.90 0.72 4.55
CA GLY A 198 13.46 0.45 4.46
C GLY A 198 12.82 0.79 3.12
N PHE A 199 11.68 0.17 2.84
CA PHE A 199 10.94 0.36 1.59
C PHE A 199 9.97 1.53 1.63
N PHE A 200 9.82 2.16 0.48
CA PHE A 200 8.77 3.11 0.14
C PHE A 200 7.89 2.56 -0.97
N PHE A 201 6.58 2.76 -0.84
CA PHE A 201 5.60 2.60 -1.91
C PHE A 201 4.75 3.86 -2.06
N GLY A 202 4.67 4.40 -3.28
CA GLY A 202 3.80 5.51 -3.62
C GLY A 202 2.80 5.10 -4.69
N VAL A 203 1.58 5.60 -4.62
CA VAL A 203 0.57 5.45 -5.68
C VAL A 203 -0.33 6.67 -5.71
N ALA A 204 -0.77 7.08 -6.90
CA ALA A 204 -1.73 8.16 -7.06
C ALA A 204 -3.08 7.62 -7.55
N LEU A 205 -4.18 8.20 -7.07
CA LEU A 205 -5.54 7.80 -7.44
C LEU A 205 -5.86 8.16 -8.90
N ASP A 206 -5.53 9.38 -9.34
CA ASP A 206 -5.83 9.84 -10.69
C ASP A 206 -4.94 9.25 -11.79
N SER A 207 -3.87 8.53 -11.43
CA SER A 207 -3.08 7.73 -12.38
C SER A 207 -3.65 6.34 -12.60
N LEU A 208 -4.71 5.97 -11.88
CA LEU A 208 -5.48 4.75 -12.15
C LEU A 208 -6.51 5.03 -13.26
N GLU A 209 -6.62 4.10 -14.21
CA GLU A 209 -7.47 4.28 -15.39
C GLU A 209 -8.73 3.37 -15.39
N GLY A 210 -9.81 3.87 -15.99
CA GLY A 210 -11.05 3.11 -16.15
C GLY A 210 -11.61 2.60 -14.82
N ASP A 211 -11.99 1.32 -14.74
CA ASP A 211 -12.55 0.75 -13.50
C ASP A 211 -11.58 0.78 -12.29
N TYR A 212 -10.27 1.02 -12.52
CA TYR A 212 -9.29 1.16 -11.44
C TYR A 212 -9.32 2.55 -10.78
N ALA A 213 -9.93 3.55 -11.43
CA ALA A 213 -10.06 4.92 -10.91
C ALA A 213 -11.08 4.99 -9.76
N SER A 214 -10.82 4.24 -8.68
CA SER A 214 -11.67 4.08 -7.51
C SER A 214 -10.83 3.70 -6.29
N ASP A 215 -11.35 3.91 -5.07
CA ASP A 215 -10.71 3.46 -3.83
C ASP A 215 -10.44 1.96 -3.81
N ARG A 216 -11.27 1.19 -4.49
CA ARG A 216 -11.10 -0.25 -4.60
C ARG A 216 -9.94 -0.60 -5.52
N GLY A 217 -9.78 0.12 -6.63
CA GLY A 217 -8.63 0.00 -7.52
C GLY A 217 -7.35 0.43 -6.81
N LEU A 218 -7.42 1.54 -6.07
CA LEU A 218 -6.32 2.03 -5.23
C LEU A 218 -5.91 1.02 -4.16
N THR A 219 -6.88 0.38 -3.49
CA THR A 219 -6.61 -0.66 -2.49
C THR A 219 -5.97 -1.89 -3.14
N TYR A 220 -6.42 -2.29 -4.33
CA TYR A 220 -5.76 -3.37 -5.07
C TYR A 220 -4.30 -3.03 -5.41
N ALA A 221 -4.06 -1.82 -5.94
CA ALA A 221 -2.72 -1.33 -6.27
C ALA A 221 -1.83 -1.29 -5.02
N LEU A 222 -2.39 -0.86 -3.90
CA LEU A 222 -1.74 -0.85 -2.59
C LEU A 222 -1.35 -2.26 -2.14
N TYR A 223 -2.29 -3.22 -2.20
CA TYR A 223 -2.01 -4.60 -1.78
C TYR A 223 -0.93 -5.22 -2.64
N PHE A 224 -1.00 -5.01 -3.95
CA PHE A 224 0.01 -5.51 -4.87
C PHE A 224 1.38 -4.87 -4.61
N GLY A 225 1.46 -3.54 -4.51
CA GLY A 225 2.71 -2.81 -4.35
C GLY A 225 3.37 -2.99 -2.97
N VAL A 226 2.57 -3.03 -1.91
CA VAL A 226 3.08 -3.24 -0.55
C VAL A 226 3.48 -4.69 -0.34
N ALA A 227 2.69 -5.68 -0.76
CA ALA A 227 3.12 -7.08 -0.67
C ALA A 227 4.41 -7.33 -1.48
N GLN A 228 4.61 -6.61 -2.57
CA GLN A 228 5.88 -6.56 -3.29
C GLN A 228 7.05 -6.05 -2.43
N CYS A 229 6.83 -5.01 -1.63
CA CYS A 229 7.81 -4.52 -0.65
C CYS A 229 8.04 -5.53 0.48
N LEU A 230 6.99 -6.19 0.99
CA LEU A 230 7.13 -7.23 2.04
C LEU A 230 7.96 -8.41 1.54
N VAL A 231 7.68 -8.92 0.34
CA VAL A 231 8.44 -10.03 -0.27
C VAL A 231 9.91 -9.64 -0.47
N ASN A 232 10.19 -8.44 -0.98
CA ASN A 232 11.56 -7.99 -1.18
C ASN A 232 12.29 -7.59 0.12
N GLY A 233 11.54 -7.21 1.16
CA GLY A 233 12.07 -6.79 2.45
C GLY A 233 12.38 -7.95 3.38
N PHE A 234 11.81 -9.13 3.12
CA PHE A 234 11.99 -10.30 3.95
C PHE A 234 13.47 -10.68 4.08
N ARG A 235 13.98 -10.65 5.31
CA ARG A 235 15.41 -10.85 5.67
C ARG A 235 16.34 -9.74 5.15
N GLY A 236 15.82 -8.54 4.95
CA GLY A 236 16.56 -7.41 4.39
C GLY A 236 16.48 -7.34 2.87
N TYR A 237 17.28 -6.46 2.25
CA TYR A 237 17.25 -6.22 0.81
C TYR A 237 18.51 -6.68 0.05
N ASP A 238 19.48 -7.27 0.75
CA ASP A 238 20.78 -7.64 0.17
C ASP A 238 20.73 -8.95 -0.68
N HIS A 239 19.55 -9.36 -1.15
CA HIS A 239 19.33 -10.58 -1.91
C HIS A 239 18.45 -10.33 -3.15
N LYS A 240 18.55 -11.23 -4.14
CA LYS A 240 17.73 -11.17 -5.36
C LYS A 240 16.50 -12.05 -5.22
N THR A 241 15.33 -11.43 -5.03
CA THR A 241 14.05 -12.12 -5.05
C THR A 241 13.77 -12.73 -6.43
N PRO A 242 13.40 -14.02 -6.53
CA PRO A 242 12.96 -14.62 -7.78
C PRO A 242 11.75 -13.88 -8.36
N VAL A 243 11.73 -13.67 -9.68
CA VAL A 243 10.67 -12.91 -10.37
C VAL A 243 9.28 -13.53 -10.11
N TRP A 244 9.19 -14.86 -10.08
CA TRP A 244 7.93 -15.56 -9.80
C TRP A 244 7.38 -15.21 -8.41
N ALA A 245 8.24 -15.08 -7.40
CA ALA A 245 7.85 -14.72 -6.05
C ALA A 245 7.43 -13.24 -6.01
N LEU A 246 8.23 -12.37 -6.62
CA LEU A 246 8.00 -10.93 -6.69
C LEU A 246 6.72 -10.53 -7.44
N GLN A 247 6.26 -11.36 -8.38
CA GLN A 247 5.06 -11.08 -9.19
C GLN A 247 3.86 -11.94 -8.79
N GLY A 248 4.09 -13.19 -8.39
CA GLY A 248 3.06 -14.17 -8.08
C GLY A 248 2.45 -13.98 -6.70
N ILE A 249 3.29 -13.87 -5.65
CA ILE A 249 2.81 -13.73 -4.26
C ILE A 249 2.01 -12.44 -4.08
N PRO A 250 2.50 -11.25 -4.49
CA PRO A 250 1.74 -10.01 -4.31
C PRO A 250 0.43 -10.01 -5.10
N ARG A 251 0.40 -10.65 -6.27
CA ARG A 251 -0.82 -10.84 -7.06
C ARG A 251 -1.81 -11.75 -6.35
N TRP A 252 -1.35 -12.78 -5.65
CA TRP A 252 -2.22 -13.63 -4.83
C TRP A 252 -2.92 -12.82 -3.74
N PHE A 253 -2.20 -12.00 -2.98
CA PHE A 253 -2.80 -11.11 -1.95
C PHE A 253 -3.80 -10.11 -2.56
N ALA A 254 -3.40 -9.39 -3.60
CA ALA A 254 -4.26 -8.38 -4.22
C ALA A 254 -5.56 -9.00 -4.80
N ARG A 255 -5.47 -10.21 -5.37
CA ARG A 255 -6.63 -10.90 -5.97
C ARG A 255 -7.54 -11.59 -4.96
N ARG A 256 -7.05 -11.90 -3.76
CA ARG A 256 -7.92 -12.31 -2.64
C ARG A 256 -8.85 -11.17 -2.23
N PHE A 257 -8.36 -9.94 -2.29
CA PHE A 257 -9.17 -8.74 -2.04
C PHE A 257 -10.12 -8.41 -3.20
N GLU A 258 -9.58 -8.32 -4.41
CA GLU A 258 -10.37 -8.02 -5.61
C GLU A 258 -9.93 -8.87 -6.81
N PRO A 259 -10.64 -9.99 -7.09
CA PRO A 259 -10.25 -10.90 -8.16
C PRO A 259 -10.54 -10.37 -9.58
N ARG A 260 -11.40 -9.34 -9.73
CA ARG A 260 -11.72 -8.71 -11.02
C ARG A 260 -10.57 -7.85 -11.55
N PHE A 261 -9.71 -7.37 -10.65
CA PHE A 261 -8.58 -6.52 -10.97
C PHE A 261 -7.30 -7.33 -11.23
N LEU A 262 -6.50 -6.79 -12.15
CA LEU A 262 -5.26 -7.32 -12.68
C LEU A 262 -4.36 -6.14 -13.10
N HIS A 263 -3.34 -5.84 -12.29
CA HIS A 263 -2.27 -4.92 -12.71
C HIS A 263 -1.36 -5.61 -13.76
N TYR A 264 -1.22 -4.98 -14.91
CA TYR A 264 -0.24 -5.31 -15.95
C TYR A 264 0.11 -4.02 -16.71
N THR A 265 1.26 -4.00 -17.36
CA THR A 265 1.63 -2.97 -18.33
C THR A 265 1.22 -3.45 -19.71
N THR A 266 0.53 -2.61 -20.47
CA THR A 266 0.21 -2.87 -21.88
C THR A 266 1.19 -2.15 -22.77
N ARG A 267 1.33 -2.64 -24.01
CA ARG A 267 1.96 -1.84 -25.05
C ARG A 267 1.00 -0.73 -25.49
N PRO A 268 1.52 0.44 -25.88
CA PRO A 268 0.69 1.49 -26.47
C PRO A 268 -0.14 0.94 -27.63
N GLY A 269 -1.46 1.17 -27.60
CA GLY A 269 -2.40 0.72 -28.63
C GLY A 269 -3.01 -0.68 -28.43
N GLU A 270 -2.61 -1.43 -27.40
CA GLU A 270 -3.26 -2.71 -27.07
C GLU A 270 -4.45 -2.48 -26.13
N ALA A 271 -5.66 -2.77 -26.63
CA ALA A 271 -6.86 -2.81 -25.79
C ALA A 271 -6.86 -4.08 -24.94
N VAL A 272 -6.89 -3.92 -23.62
CA VAL A 272 -7.01 -5.12 -22.77
C VAL A 272 -8.46 -5.50 -22.63
N ARG A 273 -8.80 -6.64 -23.23
CA ARG A 273 -10.07 -7.29 -22.98
C ARG A 273 -10.02 -8.00 -21.63
N ARG A 274 -10.50 -7.31 -20.60
CA ARG A 274 -10.81 -7.92 -19.30
C ARG A 274 -12.00 -8.84 -19.52
N SER A 275 -11.84 -10.13 -19.24
CA SER A 275 -12.97 -11.04 -19.28
C SER A 275 -13.52 -11.24 -17.87
N GLU A 276 -14.84 -11.32 -17.70
CA GLU A 276 -15.43 -11.79 -16.43
C GLU A 276 -14.90 -13.18 -16.04
N LYS A 277 -14.40 -13.95 -17.02
CA LYS A 277 -13.75 -15.24 -16.78
C LYS A 277 -12.46 -15.09 -15.97
N ASP A 278 -11.83 -13.92 -15.95
CA ASP A 278 -10.60 -13.70 -15.19
C ASP A 278 -10.88 -13.59 -13.70
N ALA A 279 -12.04 -13.05 -13.30
CA ALA A 279 -12.48 -13.03 -11.90
C ALA A 279 -12.65 -14.44 -11.30
N ARG A 280 -12.87 -15.47 -12.12
CA ARG A 280 -12.95 -16.89 -11.71
C ARG A 280 -11.58 -17.54 -11.49
N TRP A 281 -10.54 -16.74 -11.26
CA TRP A 281 -9.18 -17.22 -11.05
C TRP A 281 -9.01 -18.26 -9.92
N PRO A 282 -9.65 -18.13 -8.74
CA PRO A 282 -9.48 -19.15 -7.70
C PRO A 282 -9.91 -20.54 -8.18
N GLN A 283 -11.00 -20.63 -8.94
CA GLN A 283 -11.48 -21.89 -9.52
C GLN A 283 -10.48 -22.42 -10.57
N LYS A 284 -10.00 -21.54 -11.46
CA LYS A 284 -9.02 -21.91 -12.50
C LYS A 284 -7.70 -22.40 -11.89
N VAL A 285 -7.21 -21.77 -10.83
CA VAL A 285 -5.96 -22.18 -10.17
C VAL A 285 -6.12 -23.52 -9.49
N ARG A 286 -7.21 -23.74 -8.72
CA ARG A 286 -7.47 -25.03 -8.08
C ARG A 286 -7.52 -26.17 -9.09
N ALA A 287 -8.28 -26.01 -10.18
CA ALA A 287 -8.34 -27.00 -11.23
C ALA A 287 -6.96 -27.31 -11.84
N ARG A 288 -6.10 -26.29 -12.04
CA ARG A 288 -4.74 -26.49 -12.56
C ARG A 288 -3.82 -27.22 -11.57
N VAL A 289 -3.97 -26.96 -10.27
CA VAL A 289 -3.25 -27.67 -9.22
C VAL A 289 -3.73 -29.12 -9.12
N GLU A 290 -5.04 -29.36 -9.16
CA GLU A 290 -5.65 -30.69 -9.14
C GLU A 290 -5.23 -31.56 -10.34
N HIS A 291 -4.94 -30.94 -11.48
CA HIS A 291 -4.49 -31.61 -12.69
C HIS A 291 -2.96 -31.64 -12.87
N ASP A 292 -2.18 -31.32 -11.84
CA ASP A 292 -0.71 -31.24 -11.90
C ASP A 292 -0.20 -30.43 -13.11
N PHE A 293 -0.94 -29.38 -13.50
CA PHE A 293 -0.63 -28.58 -14.69
C PHE A 293 0.59 -27.68 -14.49
N PHE A 294 0.91 -27.33 -13.24
CA PHE A 294 2.03 -26.46 -12.91
C PHE A 294 3.12 -27.23 -12.15
N PRO A 295 4.40 -26.88 -12.36
CA PRO A 295 5.52 -27.39 -11.57
C PRO A 295 5.30 -27.19 -10.06
N LYS A 296 5.77 -28.15 -9.27
CA LYS A 296 5.67 -28.06 -7.81
C LYS A 296 6.60 -26.97 -7.29
N MET A 297 6.29 -26.42 -6.12
CA MET A 297 7.11 -25.38 -5.50
C MET A 297 8.58 -25.80 -5.35
N ALA A 298 8.84 -27.06 -4.98
CA ALA A 298 10.20 -27.60 -4.87
C ALA A 298 10.96 -27.54 -6.21
N GLU A 299 10.27 -27.75 -7.33
CA GLU A 299 10.85 -27.64 -8.67
C GLU A 299 11.13 -26.16 -9.01
N ILE A 300 10.18 -25.27 -8.74
CA ILE A 300 10.30 -23.83 -9.00
C ILE A 300 11.44 -23.20 -8.20
N ILE A 301 11.63 -23.59 -6.93
CA ILE A 301 12.73 -23.09 -6.08
C ILE A 301 14.09 -23.52 -6.62
N ALA A 302 14.17 -24.69 -7.27
CA ALA A 302 15.40 -25.18 -7.88
C ALA A 302 15.75 -24.48 -9.22
N TRP A 303 14.88 -23.60 -9.75
CA TRP A 303 15.13 -22.87 -10.99
C TRP A 303 16.11 -21.71 -10.77
N GLY A 304 17.41 -22.01 -10.90
CA GLY A 304 18.48 -21.00 -10.84
C GLY A 304 18.80 -20.31 -12.18
N ASP A 305 18.21 -20.76 -13.29
CA ASP A 305 18.51 -20.27 -14.64
C ASP A 305 17.23 -19.93 -15.40
N VAL A 306 17.15 -18.71 -15.92
CA VAL A 306 16.01 -18.19 -16.69
C VAL A 306 15.79 -19.02 -17.96
N ALA A 307 16.84 -19.59 -18.56
CA ALA A 307 16.73 -20.46 -19.73
C ALA A 307 15.98 -21.77 -19.44
N LYS A 308 15.94 -22.21 -18.17
CA LYS A 308 15.21 -23.42 -17.74
C LYS A 308 13.74 -23.17 -17.43
N MET A 309 13.29 -21.91 -17.47
CA MET A 309 11.90 -21.54 -17.14
C MET A 309 10.94 -21.70 -18.32
N GLY A 310 11.43 -22.00 -19.53
CA GLY A 310 10.59 -22.28 -20.71
C GLY A 310 9.63 -21.14 -21.08
N LEU A 311 10.00 -19.89 -20.72
CA LEU A 311 9.26 -18.66 -21.01
C LEU A 311 9.66 -18.07 -22.36
#